data_AF-A0A831NSH5-F1
#
_entry.id   AF-A0A831NSH5-F1
#
_cell.length_a   1.000
_cell.length_b   1.000
_cell.length_c   1.000
_cell.angle_alpha   90.00
_cell.angle_beta   90.00
_cell.angle_gamma   90.00
#
_symmetry.space_group_name_H-M   'P 1'
#
loop_
_entity.id
_entity.type
_entity.pdbx_description
1 polymer ?
#
loop_
_entity_poly.entity_id
_entity_poly.type
_entity_poly.pdbx_seq_one_letter_code
_entity_poly.pdbx_strand_id
1 'polypeptide(L)'
;MIRKMLVNVFVLAILIAPLAVMNGSKGEGGERGPGETVLYVDDDGGSTYTSIQDAVDDAGPHTTIVVNPGSYGRVYIDEKSDLTIEGNSSSYEDVIIAAGFSTNPSFAISRSTNITVTGVTVSLSLSSYAFYVSRSDNVSIIRVECGNLNSALGIFNSADVLLVGTITSGPTAIVISDSRRITGGLMTFNAYGDSGAGIAIYGSGDINLGWLMLNITGENSTFIRGSGCWNVTFSSLGGIVKNYMVELFSGEVKLIGIDLPDHYFSVYSGARLSLELQRFVFVRDESNTTAIEGADLLLTVDGEELYSTEHYGGTDGKSDGNGRFLLYLVKRLFDGTNTSVFPQNDIRV
;
A
#
# COMPACT_ATOMS: atom_id res chain seq x y z
N MET A 1 19.15 18.81 24.02
CA MET A 1 19.43 17.42 24.45
C MET A 1 18.18 16.59 24.14
N ILE A 2 18.07 16.08 22.91
CA ILE A 2 16.86 15.40 22.41
C ILE A 2 16.98 13.92 22.74
N ARG A 3 16.17 13.44 23.71
CA ARG A 3 16.03 12.01 23.98
C ARG A 3 14.98 11.43 23.02
N LYS A 4 15.43 10.49 22.19
CA LYS A 4 14.63 9.66 21.30
C LYS A 4 13.58 8.88 22.11
N MET A 5 12.30 9.06 21.78
CA MET A 5 11.22 8.20 22.23
C MET A 5 11.15 7.01 21.26
N LEU A 6 11.53 5.83 21.73
CA LEU A 6 11.33 4.57 21.01
C LEU A 6 9.83 4.26 20.98
N VAL A 7 9.22 4.42 19.82
CA VAL A 7 7.92 3.80 19.54
C VAL A 7 8.22 2.37 19.10
N ASN A 8 7.76 1.41 19.90
CA ASN A 8 7.73 -0.01 19.52
C ASN A 8 6.75 -0.16 18.35
N VAL A 9 7.26 0.00 17.13
CA VAL A 9 6.60 -0.42 15.90
C VAL A 9 6.83 -1.92 15.79
N PHE A 10 5.75 -2.72 15.88
CA PHE A 10 5.77 -4.10 15.41
C PHE A 10 5.96 -4.04 13.89
N VAL A 11 7.22 -4.02 13.46
CA VAL A 11 7.59 -4.29 12.08
C VAL A 11 7.24 -5.75 11.85
N LEU A 12 6.24 -6.02 11.01
CA LEU A 12 6.12 -7.33 10.39
C LEU A 12 7.45 -7.58 9.70
N ALA A 13 8.22 -8.55 10.20
CA ALA A 13 9.47 -8.95 9.61
C ALA A 13 9.18 -9.54 8.22
N ILE A 14 9.10 -8.68 7.21
CA ILE A 14 9.39 -9.07 5.85
C ILE A 14 10.87 -9.46 5.90
N LEU A 15 11.15 -10.75 5.78
CA LEU A 15 12.50 -11.26 5.71
C LEU A 15 13.15 -10.66 4.46
N ILE A 16 13.81 -9.51 4.61
CA ILE A 16 14.78 -9.02 3.64
C ILE A 16 16.02 -9.86 3.87
N ALA A 17 16.18 -10.92 3.08
CA ALA A 17 17.45 -11.63 2.98
C ALA A 17 18.57 -10.61 2.65
N PRO A 18 19.79 -10.80 3.19
CA PRO A 18 20.75 -9.72 3.35
C PRO A 18 21.17 -9.08 2.02
N LEU A 19 21.00 -7.75 1.99
CA LEU A 19 21.71 -6.81 1.15
C LEU A 19 23.21 -7.06 1.34
N ALA A 20 23.88 -7.67 0.36
CA ALA A 20 25.32 -7.62 0.30
C ALA A 20 25.72 -6.18 -0.04
N VAL A 21 26.20 -5.46 0.97
CA VAL A 21 26.94 -4.22 0.77
C VAL A 21 28.21 -4.57 0.00
N MET A 22 28.20 -4.39 -1.32
CA MET A 22 29.43 -4.34 -2.11
C MET A 22 29.78 -2.88 -2.35
N ASN A 23 30.66 -2.38 -1.47
CA ASN A 23 31.53 -1.26 -1.80
C ASN A 23 32.20 -1.55 -3.15
N GLY A 24 32.23 -0.55 -4.02
CA GLY A 24 32.70 -0.64 -5.39
C GLY A 24 33.98 -1.46 -5.57
N SER A 25 33.84 -2.57 -6.28
CA SER A 25 34.83 -3.06 -7.23
C SER A 25 34.06 -3.80 -8.32
N LYS A 26 34.53 -3.68 -9.56
CA LYS A 26 33.97 -4.31 -10.75
C LYS A 26 33.71 -5.79 -10.46
N GLY A 27 32.45 -6.19 -10.32
CA GLY A 27 32.06 -7.51 -9.84
C GLY A 27 31.80 -8.47 -10.98
N GLU A 28 32.82 -9.28 -11.29
CA GLU A 28 32.63 -10.59 -11.92
C GLU A 28 31.61 -11.40 -11.12
N GLY A 29 30.76 -12.17 -11.81
CA GLY A 29 29.58 -12.85 -11.26
C GLY A 29 29.87 -13.62 -9.96
N GLY A 30 29.29 -13.14 -8.86
CA GLY A 30 29.32 -13.83 -7.58
C GLY A 30 28.27 -14.94 -7.56
N GLU A 31 28.70 -16.19 -7.41
CA GLU A 31 27.82 -17.35 -7.31
C GLU A 31 26.98 -17.29 -6.03
N ARG A 32 25.67 -17.18 -6.24
CA ARG A 32 24.61 -17.50 -5.29
C ARG A 32 24.30 -19.02 -5.42
N GLY A 33 23.39 -19.61 -4.64
CA GLY A 33 23.28 -21.07 -4.46
C GLY A 33 23.15 -21.89 -5.77
N PRO A 34 23.40 -23.22 -5.75
CA PRO A 34 23.38 -24.04 -6.97
C PRO A 34 22.03 -23.92 -7.71
N GLY A 35 22.08 -23.37 -8.93
CA GLY A 35 20.91 -23.11 -9.78
C GLY A 35 20.51 -21.63 -9.89
N GLU A 36 21.08 -20.73 -9.08
CA GLU A 36 20.82 -19.30 -9.15
C GLU A 36 21.70 -18.64 -10.23
N THR A 37 21.08 -17.97 -11.20
CA THR A 37 21.79 -17.21 -12.26
C THR A 37 21.71 -15.72 -11.96
N VAL A 38 22.81 -14.99 -12.14
CA VAL A 38 22.83 -13.53 -11.97
C VAL A 38 23.21 -12.86 -13.28
N LEU A 39 22.36 -11.96 -13.77
CA LEU A 39 22.60 -11.14 -14.96
C LEU A 39 22.74 -9.68 -14.55
N TYR A 40 23.69 -8.96 -15.13
CA TYR A 40 23.93 -7.55 -14.85
C TYR A 40 23.56 -6.69 -16.07
N VAL A 41 22.85 -5.60 -15.80
CA VAL A 41 22.40 -4.64 -16.80
C VAL A 41 22.97 -3.25 -16.47
N ASP A 42 23.49 -2.58 -17.49
CA ASP A 42 24.07 -1.23 -17.41
C ASP A 42 23.85 -0.52 -18.74
N ASP A 43 23.07 0.56 -18.75
CA ASP A 43 22.69 1.30 -19.96
C ASP A 43 23.89 1.92 -20.69
N ASP A 44 24.99 2.19 -19.97
CA ASP A 44 26.26 2.69 -20.53
C ASP A 44 27.15 1.56 -21.10
N GLY A 45 26.73 0.30 -21.02
CA GLY A 45 27.43 -0.85 -21.61
C GLY A 45 28.60 -1.40 -20.80
N GLY A 46 28.66 -1.09 -19.50
CA GLY A 46 29.66 -1.64 -18.58
C GLY A 46 29.35 -3.05 -18.05
N SER A 47 28.21 -3.64 -18.42
CA SER A 47 27.75 -4.96 -17.96
C SER A 47 27.38 -5.91 -19.11
N THR A 48 26.91 -7.11 -18.77
CA THR A 48 26.55 -8.17 -19.74
C THR A 48 25.46 -7.74 -20.73
N TYR A 49 24.48 -6.96 -20.26
CA TYR A 49 23.41 -6.40 -21.10
C TYR A 49 23.36 -4.88 -20.95
N THR A 50 22.94 -4.21 -22.03
CA THR A 50 22.63 -2.76 -22.03
C THR A 50 21.15 -2.47 -21.85
N SER A 51 20.29 -3.49 -21.98
CA SER A 51 18.85 -3.35 -21.78
C SER A 51 18.33 -4.40 -20.81
N ILE A 52 17.33 -4.02 -20.00
CA ILE A 52 16.69 -4.94 -19.08
C ILE A 52 15.90 -6.01 -19.87
N GLN A 53 15.30 -5.64 -21.01
CA GLN A 53 14.54 -6.58 -21.82
C GLN A 53 15.42 -7.71 -22.36
N ASP A 54 16.62 -7.43 -22.85
CA ASP A 54 17.51 -8.48 -23.37
C ASP A 54 17.90 -9.46 -22.25
N ALA A 55 18.14 -8.96 -21.04
CA ALA A 55 18.40 -9.81 -19.87
C ALA A 55 17.16 -10.63 -19.47
N VAL A 56 15.96 -10.04 -19.55
CA VAL A 56 14.69 -10.76 -19.31
C VAL A 56 14.48 -11.86 -20.34
N ASP A 57 14.78 -11.61 -21.60
CA ASP A 57 14.60 -12.57 -22.69
C ASP A 57 15.50 -13.79 -22.50
N ASP A 58 16.76 -13.57 -22.10
CA ASP A 58 17.76 -14.63 -21.84
C ASP A 58 17.57 -15.34 -20.49
N ALA A 59 16.93 -14.70 -19.52
CA ALA A 59 16.76 -15.25 -18.18
C ALA A 59 15.99 -16.59 -18.16
N GLY A 60 16.58 -17.60 -17.52
CA GLY A 60 15.89 -18.83 -17.12
C GLY A 60 15.24 -18.72 -15.73
N PRO A 61 14.62 -19.79 -15.22
CA PRO A 61 14.13 -19.86 -13.84
C PRO A 61 15.26 -19.59 -12.82
N HIS A 62 14.90 -19.04 -11.67
CA HIS A 62 15.81 -18.68 -10.58
C HIS A 62 16.87 -17.64 -10.96
N THR A 63 16.58 -16.79 -11.95
CA THR A 63 17.46 -15.71 -12.36
C THR A 63 17.22 -14.45 -11.54
N THR A 64 18.30 -13.77 -11.15
CA THR A 64 18.27 -12.40 -10.64
C THR A 64 18.92 -11.47 -11.65
N ILE A 65 18.17 -10.50 -12.14
CA ILE A 65 18.65 -9.42 -13.00
C ILE A 65 18.95 -8.21 -12.11
N VAL A 66 20.23 -7.89 -11.97
CA VAL A 66 20.74 -6.74 -11.22
C VAL A 66 20.91 -5.57 -12.19
N VAL A 67 20.18 -4.48 -11.94
CA VAL A 67 20.10 -3.33 -12.85
C VAL A 67 20.84 -2.15 -12.23
N ASN A 68 21.93 -1.70 -12.85
CA ASN A 68 22.68 -0.54 -12.39
C ASN A 68 21.88 0.77 -12.59
N PRO A 69 22.21 1.84 -11.84
CA PRO A 69 21.68 3.17 -12.08
C PRO A 69 21.72 3.53 -13.56
N GLY A 70 20.60 4.04 -14.09
CA GLY A 70 20.46 4.28 -15.52
C GLY A 70 19.01 4.48 -15.95
N SER A 71 18.83 4.79 -17.23
CA SER A 71 17.53 4.96 -17.87
C SER A 71 17.29 3.88 -18.90
N TYR A 72 16.28 3.06 -18.65
CA TYR A 72 15.97 1.89 -19.45
C TYR A 72 14.62 2.03 -20.17
N GLY A 73 14.54 1.40 -21.33
CA GLY A 73 13.30 1.27 -22.09
C GLY A 73 12.29 0.35 -21.42
N ARG A 74 11.21 0.06 -22.15
CA ARG A 74 10.14 -0.82 -21.69
C ARG A 74 10.64 -2.22 -21.29
N VAL A 75 10.06 -2.77 -20.24
CA VAL A 75 10.23 -4.17 -19.80
C VAL A 75 8.91 -4.94 -19.90
N TYR A 76 8.95 -6.12 -20.50
CA TYR A 76 7.84 -7.05 -20.62
C TYR A 76 8.30 -8.46 -20.22
N ILE A 77 7.73 -8.96 -19.13
CA ILE A 77 7.92 -10.32 -18.62
C ILE A 77 6.69 -11.13 -19.03
N ASP A 78 6.89 -12.17 -19.84
CA ASP A 78 5.81 -13.02 -20.34
C ASP A 78 6.18 -14.49 -20.22
N GLU A 79 5.29 -15.30 -19.65
CA GLU A 79 5.46 -16.75 -19.52
C GLU A 79 6.79 -17.14 -18.81
N LYS A 80 7.20 -16.34 -17.81
CA LYS A 80 8.40 -16.59 -17.00
C LYS A 80 8.01 -17.01 -15.57
N SER A 81 8.91 -17.75 -14.91
CA SER A 81 8.78 -18.08 -13.49
C SER A 81 10.08 -17.85 -12.75
N ASP A 82 9.97 -17.56 -11.45
CA ASP A 82 11.10 -17.48 -10.52
C ASP A 82 12.16 -16.45 -10.96
N LEU A 83 11.72 -15.24 -11.31
CA LEU A 83 12.58 -14.16 -11.81
C LEU A 83 12.56 -12.97 -10.85
N THR A 84 13.74 -12.45 -10.52
CA THR A 84 13.90 -11.22 -9.75
C THR A 84 14.53 -10.14 -10.62
N ILE A 85 13.97 -8.93 -10.60
CA ILE A 85 14.60 -7.70 -11.11
C ILE A 85 14.88 -6.79 -9.93
N GLU A 86 16.15 -6.46 -9.71
CA GLU A 86 16.63 -5.70 -8.56
C GLU A 86 17.44 -4.49 -9.03
N GLY A 87 17.00 -3.29 -8.66
CA GLY A 87 17.80 -2.08 -8.85
C GLY A 87 18.99 -2.05 -7.89
N ASN A 88 20.19 -1.91 -8.46
CA ASN A 88 21.47 -1.87 -7.76
C ASN A 88 21.80 -0.46 -7.25
N SER A 89 20.86 0.13 -6.51
CA SER A 89 21.09 1.41 -5.84
C SER A 89 20.47 1.44 -4.45
N SER A 90 21.03 2.32 -3.62
CA SER A 90 20.44 2.73 -2.35
C SER A 90 19.15 3.54 -2.52
N SER A 91 18.92 4.15 -3.70
CA SER A 91 17.70 4.86 -4.04
C SER A 91 17.02 4.22 -5.26
N TYR A 92 15.70 4.02 -5.20
CA TYR A 92 14.93 3.53 -6.35
C TYR A 92 14.82 4.58 -7.48
N GLU A 93 15.13 5.85 -7.21
CA GLU A 93 15.11 6.95 -8.19
C GLU A 93 16.24 6.83 -9.23
N ASP A 94 17.27 6.03 -8.94
CA ASP A 94 18.45 5.93 -9.80
C ASP A 94 18.27 4.92 -10.96
N VAL A 95 17.28 4.02 -10.88
CA VAL A 95 16.97 3.04 -11.92
C VAL A 95 15.59 3.36 -12.49
N ILE A 96 15.57 4.00 -13.66
CA ILE A 96 14.35 4.51 -14.27
C ILE A 96 13.96 3.62 -15.46
N ILE A 97 12.73 3.10 -15.43
CA ILE A 97 12.13 2.33 -16.52
C ILE A 97 11.00 3.16 -17.12
N ALA A 98 11.17 3.58 -18.37
CA ALA A 98 10.20 4.42 -19.06
C ALA A 98 10.01 4.00 -20.52
N ALA A 99 8.75 3.83 -20.94
CA ALA A 99 8.41 3.58 -22.34
C ALA A 99 8.21 4.88 -23.15
N GLY A 100 8.27 6.05 -22.51
CA GLY A 100 8.13 7.36 -23.15
C GLY A 100 6.76 7.51 -23.82
N PHE A 101 6.75 7.81 -25.12
CA PHE A 101 5.50 8.01 -25.89
C PHE A 101 4.84 6.69 -26.36
N SER A 102 5.15 5.55 -25.75
CA SER A 102 4.53 4.27 -26.11
C SER A 102 3.10 4.16 -25.60
N THR A 103 2.23 3.50 -26.36
CA THR A 103 0.88 3.11 -25.91
C THR A 103 0.89 1.83 -25.06
N ASN A 104 2.05 1.19 -24.91
CA ASN A 104 2.24 0.04 -24.03
C ASN A 104 2.76 0.48 -22.65
N PRO A 105 2.47 -0.28 -21.58
CA PRO A 105 3.02 0.01 -20.25
C PRO A 105 4.56 0.06 -20.27
N SER A 106 5.15 0.83 -19.36
CA SER A 106 6.61 0.88 -19.16
C SER A 106 7.14 -0.43 -18.57
N PHE A 107 6.35 -1.05 -17.70
CA PHE A 107 6.65 -2.35 -17.13
C PHE A 107 5.39 -3.22 -17.18
N ALA A 108 5.50 -4.43 -17.72
CA ALA A 108 4.39 -5.37 -17.76
C ALA A 108 4.81 -6.79 -17.39
N ILE A 109 3.98 -7.45 -16.59
CA ILE A 109 4.09 -8.87 -16.21
C ILE A 109 2.83 -9.57 -16.70
N SER A 110 2.98 -10.57 -17.55
CA SER A 110 1.87 -11.38 -18.06
C SER A 110 2.14 -12.87 -17.92
N ARG A 111 1.11 -13.64 -17.55
CA ARG A 111 1.14 -15.11 -17.54
C ARG A 111 2.37 -15.69 -16.82
N SER A 112 2.82 -15.02 -15.77
CA SER A 112 4.07 -15.32 -15.08
C SER A 112 3.83 -15.60 -13.60
N THR A 113 4.76 -16.27 -12.94
CA THR A 113 4.63 -16.59 -11.51
C THR A 113 5.93 -16.45 -10.73
N ASN A 114 5.83 -16.13 -9.44
CA ASN A 114 6.98 -15.91 -8.57
C ASN A 114 7.94 -14.85 -9.16
N ILE A 115 7.39 -13.68 -9.45
CA ILE A 115 8.14 -12.55 -10.02
C ILE A 115 8.35 -11.51 -8.92
N THR A 116 9.59 -11.08 -8.72
CA THR A 116 9.92 -9.98 -7.80
C THR A 116 10.51 -8.81 -8.58
N VAL A 117 9.98 -7.61 -8.34
CA VAL A 117 10.52 -6.35 -8.85
C VAL A 117 10.78 -5.43 -7.67
N THR A 118 12.02 -4.97 -7.54
CA THR A 118 12.42 -4.13 -6.40
C THR A 118 13.43 -3.05 -6.72
N GLY A 119 13.28 -1.89 -6.06
CA GLY A 119 14.28 -0.82 -6.10
C GLY A 119 14.37 -0.09 -7.43
N VAL A 120 13.24 0.08 -8.12
CA VAL A 120 13.18 0.76 -9.43
C VAL A 120 12.08 1.81 -9.46
N THR A 121 12.23 2.79 -10.34
CA THR A 121 11.18 3.73 -10.72
C THR A 121 10.58 3.30 -12.06
N VAL A 122 9.27 3.10 -12.12
CA VAL A 122 8.53 2.84 -13.35
C VAL A 122 7.68 4.07 -13.67
N SER A 123 7.98 4.76 -14.76
CA SER A 123 7.30 6.02 -15.08
C SER A 123 6.99 6.17 -16.57
N LEU A 124 6.22 7.21 -16.89
CA LEU A 124 6.08 7.77 -18.24
C LEU A 124 5.73 6.75 -19.35
N SER A 125 4.43 6.56 -19.56
CA SER A 125 3.85 5.85 -20.70
C SER A 125 2.59 6.59 -21.18
N LEU A 126 2.24 6.50 -22.47
CA LEU A 126 0.92 6.91 -22.97
C LEU A 126 -0.14 5.80 -22.81
N SER A 127 0.25 4.65 -22.26
CA SER A 127 -0.67 3.58 -21.90
C SER A 127 -1.57 3.98 -20.74
N SER A 128 -2.65 3.22 -20.56
CA SER A 128 -3.52 3.33 -19.40
C SER A 128 -2.76 3.10 -18.08
N TYR A 129 -1.70 2.30 -18.10
CA TYR A 129 -0.91 1.91 -16.92
C TYR A 129 0.60 2.10 -17.17
N ALA A 130 1.35 2.56 -16.18
CA ALA A 130 2.81 2.53 -16.26
C ALA A 130 3.34 1.13 -15.89
N PHE A 131 2.80 0.54 -14.82
CA PHE A 131 3.06 -0.84 -14.42
C PHE A 131 1.77 -1.66 -14.58
N TYR A 132 1.84 -2.77 -15.31
CA TYR A 132 0.70 -3.65 -15.55
C TYR A 132 1.01 -5.11 -15.16
N VAL A 133 0.16 -5.72 -14.33
CA VAL A 133 0.22 -7.14 -13.96
C VAL A 133 -1.04 -7.83 -14.44
N SER A 134 -0.91 -8.92 -15.19
CA SER A 134 -2.05 -9.63 -15.76
C SER A 134 -1.88 -11.14 -15.79
N ARG A 135 -2.90 -11.88 -15.35
CA ARG A 135 -2.90 -13.35 -15.35
C ARG A 135 -1.65 -13.93 -14.69
N SER A 136 -1.20 -13.31 -13.61
CA SER A 136 0.06 -13.65 -12.96
C SER A 136 -0.15 -13.85 -11.48
N ASP A 137 0.56 -14.81 -10.89
CA ASP A 137 0.38 -15.20 -9.50
C ASP A 137 1.70 -15.11 -8.73
N ASN A 138 1.64 -14.74 -7.45
CA ASN A 138 2.82 -14.58 -6.58
C ASN A 138 3.79 -13.53 -7.15
N VAL A 139 3.34 -12.27 -7.18
CA VAL A 139 4.11 -11.13 -7.69
C VAL A 139 4.43 -10.17 -6.56
N SER A 140 5.70 -9.84 -6.37
CA SER A 140 6.15 -8.88 -5.37
C SER A 140 6.64 -7.59 -6.02
N ILE A 141 5.98 -6.48 -5.71
CA ILE A 141 6.35 -5.12 -6.16
C ILE A 141 6.76 -4.33 -4.91
N ILE A 142 8.07 -4.26 -4.66
CA ILE A 142 8.61 -3.79 -3.37
C ILE A 142 9.56 -2.63 -3.60
N ARG A 143 9.42 -1.53 -2.84
CA ARG A 143 10.30 -0.36 -2.97
C ARG A 143 10.34 0.13 -4.43
N VAL A 144 9.17 0.13 -5.07
CA VAL A 144 8.97 0.62 -6.43
C VAL A 144 8.22 1.94 -6.35
N GLU A 145 8.72 2.94 -7.08
CA GLU A 145 7.94 4.12 -7.39
C GLU A 145 7.27 3.94 -8.76
N CYS A 146 5.95 4.12 -8.82
CA CYS A 146 5.20 4.00 -10.05
C CYS A 146 4.47 5.31 -10.36
N GLY A 147 4.76 5.89 -11.53
CA GLY A 147 4.25 7.20 -11.96
C GLY A 147 3.56 7.16 -13.32
N ASN A 148 2.32 7.65 -13.45
CA ASN A 148 1.70 7.83 -14.77
C ASN A 148 0.75 9.04 -14.86
N LEU A 149 0.59 9.59 -16.06
CA LEU A 149 -0.41 10.64 -16.33
C LEU A 149 -1.85 10.10 -16.29
N ASN A 150 -2.03 8.80 -16.56
CA ASN A 150 -3.30 8.11 -16.42
C ASN A 150 -3.31 7.28 -15.13
N SER A 151 -3.39 5.95 -15.23
CA SER A 151 -3.28 5.10 -14.06
C SER A 151 -1.86 4.61 -13.84
N ALA A 152 -1.41 4.53 -12.59
CA ALA A 152 -0.03 4.14 -12.31
C ALA A 152 0.11 2.62 -12.41
N LEU A 153 -0.67 1.87 -11.62
CA LEU A 153 -0.58 0.42 -11.52
C LEU A 153 -1.92 -0.25 -11.86
N GLY A 154 -1.87 -1.27 -12.71
CA GLY A 154 -3.01 -2.12 -13.04
C GLY A 154 -2.75 -3.59 -12.66
N ILE A 155 -3.68 -4.24 -11.95
CA ILE A 155 -3.62 -5.65 -11.56
C ILE A 155 -4.89 -6.36 -12.05
N PHE A 156 -4.73 -7.34 -12.92
CA PHE A 156 -5.85 -7.96 -13.63
C PHE A 156 -5.76 -9.48 -13.59
N ASN A 157 -6.86 -10.17 -13.25
CA ASN A 157 -6.92 -11.64 -13.30
C ASN A 157 -5.74 -12.32 -12.58
N SER A 158 -5.29 -11.74 -11.47
CA SER A 158 -4.03 -12.10 -10.81
C SER A 158 -4.27 -12.43 -9.34
N ALA A 159 -3.40 -13.23 -8.74
CA ALA A 159 -3.46 -13.55 -7.32
C ALA A 159 -2.13 -13.39 -6.60
N ASP A 160 -2.18 -13.24 -5.27
CA ASP A 160 -0.99 -13.24 -4.42
C ASP A 160 0.01 -12.13 -4.80
N VAL A 161 -0.49 -10.89 -4.85
CA VAL A 161 0.35 -9.72 -5.17
C VAL A 161 0.70 -8.97 -3.89
N LEU A 162 1.98 -8.70 -3.68
CA LEU A 162 2.50 -7.87 -2.60
C LEU A 162 2.90 -6.49 -3.10
N LEU A 163 2.40 -5.43 -2.45
CA LEU A 163 2.65 -4.03 -2.81
C LEU A 163 3.31 -3.25 -1.65
N VAL A 164 4.50 -2.70 -1.89
CA VAL A 164 5.18 -1.76 -1.00
C VAL A 164 5.87 -0.70 -1.84
N GLY A 165 5.56 0.58 -1.63
CA GLY A 165 6.19 1.66 -2.41
C GLY A 165 5.34 2.91 -2.56
N THR A 166 5.68 3.72 -3.56
CA THR A 166 5.04 5.00 -3.84
C THR A 166 4.30 4.92 -5.17
N ILE A 167 3.01 5.28 -5.17
CA ILE A 167 2.18 5.29 -6.36
C ILE A 167 1.72 6.72 -6.63
N THR A 168 2.07 7.23 -7.82
CA THR A 168 1.71 8.57 -8.27
C THR A 168 0.97 8.49 -9.60
N SER A 169 -0.22 9.06 -9.65
CA SER A 169 -1.07 9.07 -10.84
C SER A 169 -1.63 10.45 -11.14
N GLY A 170 -2.03 10.65 -12.38
CA GLY A 170 -3.02 11.68 -12.72
C GLY A 170 -4.36 11.31 -12.07
N PRO A 171 -5.31 10.68 -12.78
CA PRO A 171 -6.59 10.27 -12.21
C PRO A 171 -6.47 9.14 -11.19
N THR A 172 -6.17 7.91 -11.61
CA THR A 172 -6.37 6.72 -10.77
C THR A 172 -5.07 6.06 -10.37
N ALA A 173 -4.76 5.90 -9.07
CA ALA A 173 -3.46 5.35 -8.68
C ALA A 173 -3.37 3.84 -8.97
N ILE A 174 -4.30 3.04 -8.44
CA ILE A 174 -4.31 1.58 -8.67
C ILE A 174 -5.67 1.13 -9.20
N VAL A 175 -5.66 0.23 -10.19
CA VAL A 175 -6.83 -0.53 -10.62
C VAL A 175 -6.61 -2.01 -10.34
N ILE A 176 -7.55 -2.64 -9.63
CA ILE A 176 -7.57 -4.08 -9.32
C ILE A 176 -8.85 -4.67 -9.90
N SER A 177 -8.73 -5.61 -10.84
CA SER A 177 -9.88 -6.26 -11.49
C SER A 177 -9.73 -7.77 -11.51
N ASP A 178 -10.81 -8.48 -11.18
CA ASP A 178 -10.89 -9.95 -11.25
C ASP A 178 -9.73 -10.64 -10.52
N SER A 179 -9.25 -10.05 -9.43
CA SER A 179 -8.02 -10.42 -8.75
C SER A 179 -8.27 -10.72 -7.27
N ARG A 180 -7.35 -11.45 -6.64
CA ARG A 180 -7.50 -11.82 -5.22
C ARG A 180 -6.19 -11.86 -4.44
N ARG A 181 -6.26 -11.82 -3.11
CA ARG A 181 -5.08 -11.92 -2.23
C ARG A 181 -4.04 -10.86 -2.57
N ILE A 182 -4.49 -9.60 -2.61
CA ILE A 182 -3.62 -8.45 -2.82
C ILE A 182 -3.29 -7.89 -1.44
N THR A 183 -2.02 -7.90 -1.09
CA THR A 183 -1.55 -7.48 0.22
C THR A 183 -0.50 -6.40 0.10
N GLY A 184 -0.31 -5.62 1.16
CA GLY A 184 0.67 -4.54 1.10
C GLY A 184 0.60 -3.60 2.27
N GLY A 185 1.57 -2.70 2.30
CA GLY A 185 1.56 -1.59 3.23
C GLY A 185 2.81 -0.74 3.15
N LEU A 186 2.86 0.31 3.97
CA LEU A 186 3.85 1.39 3.86
C LEU A 186 3.80 2.01 2.45
N MET A 187 2.59 2.39 2.05
CA MET A 187 2.35 2.92 0.72
C MET A 187 1.99 4.40 0.77
N THR A 188 2.50 5.15 -0.20
CA THR A 188 2.08 6.53 -0.45
C THR A 188 1.27 6.58 -1.75
N PHE A 189 0.10 7.20 -1.70
CA PHE A 189 -0.77 7.41 -2.86
C PHE A 189 -0.87 8.88 -3.17
N ASN A 190 -0.44 9.27 -4.37
CA ASN A 190 -0.56 10.61 -4.90
C ASN A 190 -1.47 10.58 -6.13
N ALA A 191 -2.69 11.11 -6.02
CA ALA A 191 -3.63 11.18 -7.14
C ALA A 191 -4.18 12.60 -7.29
N TYR A 192 -3.87 13.22 -8.42
CA TYR A 192 -4.06 14.65 -8.64
C TYR A 192 -5.17 14.99 -9.63
N GLY A 193 -5.70 14.01 -10.36
CA GLY A 193 -6.72 14.19 -11.38
C GLY A 193 -8.11 14.42 -10.80
N ASP A 194 -8.85 15.36 -11.39
CA ASP A 194 -10.13 15.87 -10.89
C ASP A 194 -11.28 14.86 -10.79
N SER A 195 -11.13 13.61 -11.23
CA SER A 195 -12.21 12.59 -11.21
C SER A 195 -11.69 11.15 -11.08
N GLY A 196 -10.52 10.98 -10.48
CA GLY A 196 -9.88 9.68 -10.36
C GLY A 196 -10.06 9.00 -9.00
N ALA A 197 -9.68 7.72 -8.92
CA ALA A 197 -9.70 6.96 -7.68
C ALA A 197 -8.29 6.72 -7.14
N GLY A 198 -8.05 6.82 -5.83
CA GLY A 198 -6.79 6.30 -5.26
C GLY A 198 -6.63 4.82 -5.60
N ILE A 199 -7.69 4.04 -5.34
CA ILE A 199 -7.77 2.61 -5.65
C ILE A 199 -9.17 2.31 -6.20
N ALA A 200 -9.22 1.72 -7.39
CA ALA A 200 -10.43 1.18 -7.98
C ALA A 200 -10.42 -0.36 -7.92
N ILE A 201 -11.51 -0.96 -7.44
CA ILE A 201 -11.62 -2.41 -7.21
C ILE A 201 -12.87 -2.95 -7.90
N TYR A 202 -12.70 -3.91 -8.80
CA TYR A 202 -13.78 -4.51 -9.58
C TYR A 202 -13.74 -6.03 -9.52
N GLY A 203 -14.82 -6.67 -9.08
CA GLY A 203 -14.93 -8.14 -9.06
C GLY A 203 -13.74 -8.81 -8.37
N SER A 204 -13.24 -8.23 -7.28
CA SER A 204 -11.99 -8.61 -6.63
C SER A 204 -12.14 -8.70 -5.12
N GLY A 205 -11.30 -9.48 -4.45
CA GLY A 205 -11.40 -9.62 -3.00
C GLY A 205 -10.21 -10.25 -2.31
N ASP A 206 -10.32 -10.47 -1.01
CA ASP A 206 -9.19 -10.82 -0.13
C ASP A 206 -8.05 -9.79 -0.25
N ILE A 207 -8.40 -8.51 -0.17
CA ILE A 207 -7.45 -7.40 -0.30
C ILE A 207 -7.17 -6.82 1.08
N ASN A 208 -5.90 -6.69 1.44
CA ASN A 208 -5.48 -6.10 2.72
C ASN A 208 -4.32 -5.13 2.52
N LEU A 209 -4.59 -3.83 2.62
CA LEU A 209 -3.59 -2.77 2.49
C LEU A 209 -3.55 -1.94 3.77
N GLY A 210 -2.38 -1.83 4.40
CA GLY A 210 -2.21 -1.12 5.66
C GLY A 210 -1.17 0.00 5.59
N TRP A 211 -1.26 0.99 6.48
CA TRP A 211 -0.27 2.06 6.62
C TRP A 211 -0.14 2.87 5.33
N LEU A 212 -1.23 3.53 4.98
CA LEU A 212 -1.38 4.23 3.72
C LEU A 212 -1.38 5.74 3.97
N MET A 213 -0.43 6.42 3.34
CA MET A 213 -0.39 7.88 3.29
C MET A 213 -1.07 8.35 2.02
N LEU A 214 -2.10 9.18 2.17
CA LEU A 214 -2.99 9.59 1.09
C LEU A 214 -2.79 11.06 0.75
N ASN A 215 -2.62 11.34 -0.53
CA ASN A 215 -2.58 12.69 -1.09
C ASN A 215 -3.45 12.69 -2.35
N ILE A 216 -4.77 12.66 -2.12
CA ILE A 216 -5.80 12.49 -3.16
C ILE A 216 -6.53 13.83 -3.27
N THR A 217 -6.04 14.70 -4.16
CA THR A 217 -6.39 16.13 -4.13
C THR A 217 -7.29 16.60 -5.27
N GLY A 218 -7.59 15.74 -6.25
CA GLY A 218 -8.49 16.10 -7.35
C GLY A 218 -9.89 16.43 -6.85
N GLU A 219 -10.55 17.45 -7.41
CA GLU A 219 -11.79 18.00 -6.81
C GLU A 219 -12.95 16.99 -6.72
N ASN A 220 -13.09 16.06 -7.68
CA ASN A 220 -14.08 14.96 -7.60
C ASN A 220 -13.43 13.59 -7.39
N SER A 221 -12.25 13.56 -6.76
CA SER A 221 -11.52 12.31 -6.51
C SER A 221 -12.15 11.46 -5.41
N THR A 222 -11.95 10.15 -5.50
CA THR A 222 -12.35 9.22 -4.45
C THR A 222 -11.13 8.44 -3.99
N PHE A 223 -10.96 8.11 -2.71
CA PHE A 223 -9.89 7.17 -2.34
C PHE A 223 -10.23 5.75 -2.81
N ILE A 224 -11.33 5.16 -2.33
CA ILE A 224 -11.75 3.81 -2.72
C ILE A 224 -13.01 3.86 -3.58
N ARG A 225 -12.93 3.37 -4.82
CA ARG A 225 -14.09 3.09 -5.67
C ARG A 225 -14.24 1.59 -5.87
N GLY A 226 -15.36 1.01 -5.44
CA GLY A 226 -15.53 -0.45 -5.40
C GLY A 226 -16.84 -0.97 -6.02
N SER A 227 -16.76 -2.07 -6.76
CA SER A 227 -17.92 -2.86 -7.19
C SER A 227 -17.59 -4.35 -7.23
N GLY A 228 -18.47 -5.19 -6.69
CA GLY A 228 -18.23 -6.63 -6.59
C GLY A 228 -17.05 -6.97 -5.69
N CYS A 229 -16.84 -6.19 -4.62
CA CYS A 229 -15.73 -6.39 -3.69
C CYS A 229 -16.08 -7.44 -2.62
N TRP A 230 -15.14 -8.27 -2.17
CA TRP A 230 -15.34 -9.13 -0.99
C TRP A 230 -14.09 -9.20 -0.12
N ASN A 231 -14.24 -9.20 1.21
CA ASN A 231 -13.12 -9.29 2.15
C ASN A 231 -12.00 -8.27 1.85
N VAL A 232 -12.37 -6.99 1.68
CA VAL A 232 -11.43 -5.89 1.45
C VAL A 232 -11.22 -5.11 2.74
N THR A 233 -9.97 -4.98 3.18
CA THR A 233 -9.60 -4.23 4.37
C THR A 233 -8.52 -3.20 4.06
N PHE A 234 -8.76 -1.97 4.53
CA PHE A 234 -7.78 -0.91 4.57
C PHE A 234 -7.52 -0.51 6.01
N SER A 235 -6.26 -0.32 6.39
CA SER A 235 -5.90 0.01 7.78
C SER A 235 -4.87 1.13 7.89
N SER A 236 -4.91 1.89 8.99
CA SER A 236 -3.96 2.96 9.31
C SER A 236 -3.85 3.97 8.17
N LEU A 237 -4.95 4.67 7.93
CA LEU A 237 -5.15 5.63 6.84
C LEU A 237 -4.90 7.04 7.37
N GLY A 238 -4.02 7.79 6.72
CA GLY A 238 -3.76 9.20 7.05
C GLY A 238 -3.45 10.03 5.81
N GLY A 239 -3.62 11.35 5.90
CA GLY A 239 -3.40 12.28 4.79
C GLY A 239 -4.64 13.09 4.38
N ILE A 240 -4.84 13.29 3.09
CA ILE A 240 -5.90 14.14 2.52
C ILE A 240 -6.63 13.38 1.41
N VAL A 241 -7.97 13.42 1.47
CA VAL A 241 -8.86 12.99 0.40
C VAL A 241 -9.88 14.10 0.17
N LYS A 242 -9.97 14.59 -1.07
CA LYS A 242 -10.68 15.83 -1.35
C LYS A 242 -12.20 15.70 -1.38
N ASN A 243 -12.72 14.62 -1.96
CA ASN A 243 -14.16 14.41 -2.11
C ASN A 243 -14.63 13.16 -1.33
N TYR A 244 -14.64 11.96 -1.94
CA TYR A 244 -15.12 10.76 -1.22
C TYR A 244 -13.97 9.91 -0.67
N MET A 245 -14.09 9.48 0.58
CA MET A 245 -13.19 8.44 1.10
C MET A 245 -13.54 7.08 0.48
N VAL A 246 -14.83 6.76 0.38
CA VAL A 246 -15.33 5.53 -0.23
C VAL A 246 -16.56 5.80 -1.07
N GLU A 247 -16.58 5.25 -2.28
CA GLU A 247 -17.75 5.11 -3.14
C GLU A 247 -17.91 3.61 -3.49
N LEU A 248 -18.88 2.95 -2.86
CA LEU A 248 -19.06 1.50 -2.94
C LEU A 248 -20.41 1.14 -3.57
N PHE A 249 -20.36 0.60 -4.79
CA PHE A 249 -21.55 0.23 -5.56
C PHE A 249 -22.11 -1.15 -5.19
N SER A 250 -21.24 -2.11 -4.86
CA SER A 250 -21.62 -3.44 -4.37
C SER A 250 -20.44 -4.13 -3.70
N GLY A 251 -20.73 -5.09 -2.82
CA GLY A 251 -19.70 -5.85 -2.10
C GLY A 251 -19.40 -5.32 -0.69
N GLU A 252 -18.26 -5.71 -0.13
CA GLU A 252 -17.86 -5.35 1.23
C GLU A 252 -16.46 -4.73 1.31
N VAL A 253 -16.37 -3.60 2.02
CA VAL A 253 -15.11 -2.92 2.38
C VAL A 253 -15.08 -2.62 3.88
N LYS A 254 -13.92 -2.81 4.49
CA LYS A 254 -13.63 -2.48 5.88
C LYS A 254 -12.51 -1.45 5.95
N LEU A 255 -12.72 -0.37 6.70
CA LEU A 255 -11.70 0.63 7.00
C LEU A 255 -11.38 0.60 8.50
N ILE A 256 -10.10 0.59 8.87
CA ILE A 256 -9.64 0.52 10.27
C ILE A 256 -8.65 1.65 10.53
N GLY A 257 -8.84 2.42 11.60
CA GLY A 257 -7.88 3.46 12.01
C GLY A 257 -7.76 4.58 10.97
N ILE A 258 -8.86 5.31 10.78
CA ILE A 258 -8.93 6.48 9.89
C ILE A 258 -8.62 7.73 10.70
N ASP A 259 -7.54 8.43 10.35
CA ASP A 259 -7.18 9.73 10.91
C ASP A 259 -7.14 10.78 9.79
N LEU A 260 -8.32 11.16 9.33
CA LEU A 260 -8.50 12.12 8.26
C LEU A 260 -9.56 13.16 8.72
N PRO A 261 -9.48 14.45 8.35
CA PRO A 261 -10.54 15.44 8.60
C PRO A 261 -11.64 15.36 7.52
N ASP A 262 -12.92 15.46 7.91
CA ASP A 262 -14.12 15.51 7.06
C ASP A 262 -14.22 14.46 5.92
N HIS A 263 -14.91 13.33 6.16
CA HIS A 263 -15.10 12.25 5.17
C HIS A 263 -16.52 12.18 4.66
N TYR A 264 -16.67 12.16 3.34
CA TYR A 264 -17.89 11.72 2.70
C TYR A 264 -17.77 10.25 2.29
N PHE A 265 -18.83 9.49 2.54
CA PHE A 265 -18.99 8.09 2.13
C PHE A 265 -20.24 7.97 1.28
N SER A 266 -20.16 7.24 0.16
CA SER A 266 -21.31 6.87 -0.66
C SER A 266 -21.40 5.34 -0.73
N VAL A 267 -22.49 4.77 -0.21
CA VAL A 267 -22.71 3.32 -0.12
C VAL A 267 -24.07 3.01 -0.74
N TYR A 268 -24.06 2.28 -1.86
CA TYR A 268 -25.27 1.94 -2.61
C TYR A 268 -25.96 0.70 -2.04
N SER A 269 -27.25 0.55 -2.36
CA SER A 269 -28.06 -0.59 -1.92
C SER A 269 -27.40 -1.93 -2.26
N GLY A 270 -27.29 -2.81 -1.27
CA GLY A 270 -26.63 -4.12 -1.40
C GLY A 270 -25.10 -4.09 -1.21
N ALA A 271 -24.52 -2.93 -0.93
CA ALA A 271 -23.12 -2.80 -0.53
C ALA A 271 -22.98 -2.64 0.98
N ARG A 272 -21.82 -3.04 1.51
CA ARG A 272 -21.54 -3.05 2.95
C ARG A 272 -20.22 -2.35 3.25
N LEU A 273 -20.27 -1.26 4.03
CA LEU A 273 -19.08 -0.57 4.53
C LEU A 273 -19.00 -0.72 6.05
N SER A 274 -17.87 -1.24 6.54
CA SER A 274 -17.57 -1.30 7.98
C SER A 274 -16.45 -0.31 8.32
N LEU A 275 -16.67 0.57 9.29
CA LEU A 275 -15.65 1.49 9.80
C LEU A 275 -15.29 1.12 11.23
N GLU A 276 -14.01 0.94 11.52
CA GLU A 276 -13.49 0.74 12.87
C GLU A 276 -12.54 1.88 13.24
N LEU A 277 -12.99 2.78 14.10
CA LEU A 277 -12.20 3.93 14.55
C LEU A 277 -11.26 3.50 15.68
N GLN A 278 -9.96 3.68 15.47
CA GLN A 278 -8.97 3.58 16.54
C GLN A 278 -8.74 4.98 17.10
N ARG A 279 -8.76 5.12 18.43
CA ARG A 279 -8.30 6.35 19.07
C ARG A 279 -7.33 6.09 20.19
N PHE A 280 -6.42 7.04 20.31
CA PHE A 280 -5.58 7.20 21.48
C PHE A 280 -6.18 8.28 22.36
N VAL A 281 -6.51 7.90 23.60
CA VAL A 281 -6.82 8.86 24.65
C VAL A 281 -5.56 8.98 25.49
N PHE A 282 -5.06 10.21 25.61
CA PHE A 282 -3.94 10.53 26.49
C PHE A 282 -4.48 11.29 27.69
N VAL A 283 -4.26 10.73 28.88
CA VAL A 283 -4.58 11.39 30.15
C VAL A 283 -3.32 12.03 30.68
N ARG A 284 -3.39 13.35 30.88
CA ARG A 284 -2.28 14.18 31.30
C ARG A 284 -2.72 15.10 32.43
N ASP A 285 -1.74 15.58 33.19
CA ASP A 285 -1.95 16.61 34.19
C ASP A 285 -2.46 17.91 33.56
N GLU A 286 -2.90 18.84 34.41
CA GLU A 286 -3.38 20.18 34.02
C GLU A 286 -2.36 21.00 33.21
N SER A 287 -1.08 20.66 33.30
CA SER A 287 0.00 21.29 32.55
C SER A 287 0.21 20.69 31.15
N ASN A 288 -0.46 19.56 30.84
CA ASN A 288 -0.31 18.76 29.63
C ASN A 288 1.11 18.20 29.43
N THR A 289 1.93 18.13 30.49
CA THR A 289 3.34 17.69 30.39
C THR A 289 3.60 16.34 31.07
N THR A 290 2.83 16.01 32.10
CA THR A 290 2.99 14.75 32.84
C THR A 290 1.90 13.77 32.41
N ALA A 291 2.30 12.56 32.00
CA ALA A 291 1.36 11.48 31.73
C ALA A 291 0.79 10.90 33.04
N ILE A 292 -0.51 10.60 33.06
CA ILE A 292 -1.16 9.98 34.21
C ILE A 292 -1.32 8.48 33.94
N GLU A 293 -0.43 7.68 34.51
CA GLU A 293 -0.52 6.21 34.54
C GLU A 293 -1.63 5.76 35.48
N GLY A 294 -2.31 4.66 35.13
CA GLY A 294 -3.36 4.09 35.98
C GLY A 294 -4.62 4.95 36.06
N ALA A 295 -4.84 5.84 35.10
CA ALA A 295 -6.09 6.58 34.97
C ALA A 295 -7.25 5.63 34.67
N ASP A 296 -8.42 5.99 35.18
CA ASP A 296 -9.67 5.32 34.90
C ASP A 296 -10.37 5.97 33.70
N LEU A 297 -11.16 5.22 32.95
CA LEU A 297 -11.87 5.72 31.77
C LEU A 297 -13.19 4.99 31.58
N LEU A 298 -14.24 5.76 31.29
CA LEU A 298 -15.51 5.25 30.79
C LEU A 298 -15.74 5.80 29.38
N LEU A 299 -15.98 4.87 28.46
CA LEU A 299 -16.41 5.15 27.11
C LEU A 299 -17.81 4.57 26.90
N THR A 300 -18.73 5.45 26.50
CA THR A 300 -20.06 5.04 26.08
C THR A 300 -20.38 5.53 24.67
N VAL A 301 -21.15 4.75 23.91
CA VAL A 301 -21.67 5.09 22.59
C VAL A 301 -23.17 4.88 22.59
N ASP A 302 -23.94 5.93 22.30
CA ASP A 302 -25.41 5.94 22.39
C ASP A 302 -25.96 5.41 23.74
N GLY A 303 -25.19 5.62 24.81
CA GLY A 303 -25.53 5.16 26.16
C GLY A 303 -25.14 3.71 26.48
N GLU A 304 -24.60 2.95 25.53
CA GLU A 304 -24.01 1.63 25.79
C GLU A 304 -22.53 1.74 26.16
N GLU A 305 -22.10 0.98 27.17
CA GLU A 305 -20.71 0.91 27.63
C GLU A 305 -19.86 0.10 26.64
N LEU A 306 -18.75 0.68 26.17
CA LEU A 306 -17.79 0.02 25.28
C LEU A 306 -16.41 -0.18 25.91
N TYR A 307 -16.07 0.63 26.91
CA TYR A 307 -14.85 0.50 27.69
C TYR A 307 -15.08 1.07 29.08
N SER A 308 -14.76 0.32 30.12
CA SER A 308 -15.02 0.74 31.49
C SER A 308 -14.00 0.14 32.43
N THR A 309 -13.25 1.02 33.08
CA THR A 309 -12.31 0.61 34.12
C THR A 309 -13.03 0.41 35.45
N GLU A 310 -12.33 -0.20 36.42
CA GLU A 310 -12.88 -0.58 37.73
C GLU A 310 -13.62 0.56 38.45
N HIS A 311 -13.14 1.81 38.35
CA HIS A 311 -13.80 2.96 38.97
C HIS A 311 -15.25 3.16 38.51
N TYR A 312 -15.53 2.85 37.24
CA TYR A 312 -16.86 2.97 36.65
C TYR A 312 -17.66 1.65 36.68
N GLY A 313 -17.12 0.62 37.33
CA GLY A 313 -17.77 -0.69 37.51
C GLY A 313 -17.43 -1.71 36.43
N GLY A 314 -16.54 -1.39 35.49
CA GLY A 314 -16.08 -2.32 34.45
C GLY A 314 -14.80 -3.08 34.84
N THR A 315 -14.27 -3.84 33.88
CA THR A 315 -13.09 -4.71 34.07
C THR A 315 -11.93 -4.40 33.12
N ASP A 316 -12.05 -3.34 32.32
CA ASP A 316 -11.03 -2.99 31.34
C ASP A 316 -9.76 -2.40 31.98
N GLY A 317 -8.67 -2.45 31.21
CA GLY A 317 -7.37 -1.95 31.63
C GLY A 317 -7.35 -0.44 31.88
N LYS A 318 -6.52 -0.01 32.83
CA LYS A 318 -6.26 1.41 33.06
C LYS A 318 -5.24 1.96 32.05
N SER A 319 -5.02 3.28 32.05
CA SER A 319 -3.99 3.87 31.19
C SER A 319 -2.61 3.28 31.46
N ASP A 320 -1.80 3.14 30.40
CA ASP A 320 -0.43 2.63 30.51
C ASP A 320 0.54 3.64 31.19
N GLY A 321 1.82 3.28 31.31
CA GLY A 321 2.87 4.15 31.86
C GLY A 321 3.12 5.46 31.10
N ASN A 322 2.49 5.66 29.94
CA ASN A 322 2.49 6.91 29.17
C ASN A 322 1.14 7.63 29.24
N GLY A 323 0.25 7.21 30.14
CA GLY A 323 -1.10 7.75 30.30
C GLY A 323 -1.99 7.49 29.08
N ARG A 324 -1.70 6.45 28.31
CA ARG A 324 -2.40 6.15 27.06
C ARG A 324 -3.41 5.02 27.24
N PHE A 325 -4.57 5.20 26.62
CA PHE A 325 -5.49 4.13 26.23
C PHE A 325 -5.43 3.92 24.72
N LEU A 326 -5.39 2.66 24.28
CA LEU A 326 -5.69 2.29 22.89
C LEU A 326 -7.11 1.75 22.87
N LEU A 327 -8.03 2.51 22.28
CA LEU A 327 -9.44 2.18 22.25
C LEU A 327 -9.89 1.91 20.80
N TYR A 328 -10.62 0.81 20.62
CA TYR A 328 -11.33 0.50 19.37
C TYR A 328 -12.76 1.00 19.54
N LEU A 329 -12.94 2.30 19.27
CA LEU A 329 -14.07 3.04 19.82
C LEU A 329 -15.39 2.72 19.17
N VAL A 330 -15.43 2.50 17.85
CA VAL A 330 -16.71 2.41 17.15
C VAL A 330 -16.56 1.52 15.93
N LYS A 331 -17.38 0.46 15.86
CA LYS A 331 -17.69 -0.24 14.63
C LYS A 331 -18.97 0.33 14.05
N ARG A 332 -18.89 1.03 12.92
CA ARG A 332 -20.06 1.49 12.17
C ARG A 332 -20.29 0.60 10.96
N LEU A 333 -21.55 0.33 10.67
CA LEU A 333 -21.97 -0.49 9.54
C LEU A 333 -22.94 0.30 8.67
N PHE A 334 -22.63 0.42 7.38
CA PHE A 334 -23.51 0.97 6.36
C PHE A 334 -23.89 -0.14 5.39
N ASP A 335 -25.19 -0.29 5.08
CA ASP A 335 -25.72 -1.37 4.23
C ASP A 335 -26.47 -0.86 2.98
N GLY A 336 -26.35 0.44 2.69
CA GLY A 336 -26.97 1.06 1.51
C GLY A 336 -28.49 1.20 1.55
N THR A 337 -29.16 0.78 2.63
CA THR A 337 -30.63 0.86 2.79
C THR A 337 -31.11 1.98 3.71
N ASN A 338 -30.22 2.57 4.53
CA ASN A 338 -30.47 3.76 5.34
C ASN A 338 -29.18 4.50 5.67
N THR A 339 -29.19 5.84 5.55
CA THR A 339 -28.14 6.71 6.09
C THR A 339 -28.37 6.88 7.60
N SER A 340 -27.80 6.00 8.42
CA SER A 340 -27.95 6.12 9.88
C SER A 340 -27.20 7.34 10.43
N VAL A 341 -27.90 8.10 11.27
CA VAL A 341 -27.45 9.29 12.01
C VAL A 341 -26.22 8.96 12.87
N PHE A 342 -25.33 9.94 13.04
CA PHE A 342 -24.09 9.82 13.81
C PHE A 342 -24.39 9.47 15.29
N PRO A 343 -23.81 8.40 15.85
CA PRO A 343 -23.77 8.22 17.29
C PRO A 343 -22.85 9.27 17.93
N GLN A 344 -23.28 9.79 19.09
CA GLN A 344 -22.53 10.75 19.89
C GLN A 344 -21.66 9.97 20.88
N ASN A 345 -20.34 10.16 20.81
CA ASN A 345 -19.41 9.57 21.76
C ASN A 345 -19.28 10.51 22.96
N ASP A 346 -19.53 9.99 24.16
CA ASP A 346 -19.22 10.67 25.41
C ASP A 346 -18.06 9.94 26.09
N ILE A 347 -16.96 10.65 26.31
CA ILE A 347 -15.76 10.15 27.01
C ILE A 347 -15.71 10.83 28.37
N ARG A 348 -15.62 10.04 29.44
CA ARG A 348 -15.40 10.53 30.80
C ARG A 348 -14.09 9.97 31.33
N VAL A 349 -13.25 10.89 31.79
CA VAL A 349 -11.94 10.66 32.40
C VAL A 349 -11.98 11.23 33.81
#